data_AF-A0A838ETT2-F1
#
_entry.id   AF-A0A838ETT2-F1
#
_cell.length_a   1.000
_cell.length_b   1.000
_cell.length_c   1.000
_cell.angle_alpha   90.00
_cell.angle_beta   90.00
_cell.angle_gamma   90.00
#
_symmetry.space_group_name_H-M   'P 1'
#
loop_
_entity.id
_entity.type
_entity.pdbx_description
1 polymer ?
#
loop_
_entity_poly.entity_id
_entity_poly.type
_entity_poly.pdbx_seq_one_letter_code
_entity_poly.pdbx_strand_id
1 'polypeptide(L)'
;MPVIFLLLFSTTIFASLCGPHEIYVREQWIESYKKTDGTKVSAHLRKAHCRELTRFNYYQDSTTQIFKKIKTNIKKWKPEEKKIVDEYLAKLPEWMKKYKLSEQLRGDVGGNTNNPAAGIPLTKTLIIFDKFFEASNKLEVLIHEVGHLTILDLTNEEMIGFANASGWMINQEKGIKTPPKILVLPDSSESVSEDYANHIEMYYSDPTNLKKINPTSFIYIEKIIRKREQK
;
A
#
# COMPACT_ATOMS: atom_id res chain seq x y z
N MET A 1 16.77 53.24 10.23
CA MET A 1 16.75 51.87 10.79
C MET A 1 16.13 50.95 9.75
N PRO A 2 16.85 50.02 9.12
CA PRO A 2 16.24 49.10 8.19
C PRO A 2 15.60 47.94 8.98
N VAL A 3 14.30 47.74 8.76
CA VAL A 3 13.55 46.60 9.27
C VAL A 3 13.87 45.42 8.35
N ILE A 4 14.65 44.46 8.86
CA ILE A 4 14.92 43.19 8.17
C ILE A 4 13.68 42.32 8.36
N PHE A 5 12.87 42.20 7.31
CA PHE A 5 11.82 41.19 7.23
C PHE A 5 12.49 39.82 7.07
N LEU A 6 12.62 39.07 8.16
CA LEU A 6 13.01 37.67 8.12
C LEU A 6 11.80 36.87 7.60
N LEU A 7 11.76 36.63 6.29
CA LEU A 7 10.86 35.65 5.69
C LEU A 7 11.30 34.26 6.16
N LEU A 8 10.72 33.79 7.26
CA LEU A 8 10.72 32.39 7.65
C LEU A 8 9.99 31.61 6.56
N PHE A 9 10.74 31.11 5.58
CA PHE A 9 10.29 30.02 4.72
C PHE A 9 10.07 28.81 5.61
N SER A 10 8.84 28.70 6.14
CA SER A 10 8.29 27.45 6.64
C SER A 10 8.23 26.51 5.44
N THR A 11 9.29 25.71 5.25
CA THR A 11 9.22 24.57 4.33
C THR A 11 8.31 23.56 5.01
N THR A 12 7.01 23.67 4.74
CA THR A 12 6.08 22.58 4.96
C THR A 12 6.61 21.42 4.14
N ILE A 13 7.14 20.40 4.82
CA ILE A 13 7.58 19.17 4.22
C ILE A 13 6.30 18.47 3.74
N PHE A 14 5.87 18.80 2.53
CA PHE A 14 4.85 18.04 1.83
C PHE A 14 5.48 16.70 1.46
N ALA A 15 5.33 15.71 2.34
CA ALA A 15 5.39 14.32 1.95
C ALA A 15 4.14 14.03 1.12
N SER A 16 4.13 14.42 -0.16
CA SER A 16 3.09 14.02 -1.08
C SER A 16 3.09 12.49 -1.17
N LEU A 17 1.89 11.89 -1.07
CA LEU A 17 1.70 10.47 -1.38
C LEU A 17 2.18 10.21 -2.81
N CYS A 18 3.03 9.21 -3.01
CA CYS A 18 3.59 8.91 -4.33
C CYS A 18 2.51 8.40 -5.28
N GLY A 19 2.51 8.86 -6.53
CA GLY A 19 1.49 8.51 -7.51
C GLY A 19 1.51 7.03 -7.94
N PRO A 20 0.56 6.58 -8.77
CA PRO A 20 0.41 5.19 -9.20
C PRO A 20 1.64 4.57 -9.87
N HIS A 21 2.52 5.39 -10.44
CA HIS A 21 3.75 4.96 -11.11
C HIS A 21 5.03 5.36 -10.36
N GLU A 22 4.93 5.70 -9.08
CA GLU A 22 6.07 6.12 -8.27
C GLU A 22 6.25 5.25 -7.02
N ILE A 23 7.45 5.20 -6.46
CA ILE A 23 7.72 4.60 -5.15
C ILE A 23 8.30 5.63 -4.20
N TYR A 24 8.05 5.43 -2.91
CA TYR A 24 8.62 6.27 -1.88
C TYR A 24 10.07 5.86 -1.59
N VAL A 25 10.99 6.79 -1.82
CA VAL A 25 12.39 6.66 -1.42
C VAL A 25 12.56 7.34 -0.08
N ARG A 26 12.88 6.56 0.95
CA ARG A 26 13.11 7.06 2.30
C ARG A 26 14.31 7.99 2.34
N GLU A 27 14.25 8.91 3.30
CA GLU A 27 15.41 9.69 3.69
C GLU A 27 16.53 8.76 4.15
N GLN A 28 17.74 9.00 3.66
CA GLN A 28 18.91 8.22 4.03
C GLN A 28 20.18 9.06 3.93
N TRP A 29 21.11 8.78 4.83
CA TRP A 29 22.48 9.28 4.71
C TRP A 29 23.19 8.55 3.57
N ILE A 30 23.79 9.30 2.66
CA ILE A 30 24.58 8.78 1.55
C ILE A 30 26.04 9.04 1.88
N GLU A 31 26.84 7.97 1.95
CA GLU A 31 28.28 8.09 2.07
C GLU A 31 28.91 8.69 0.81
N SER A 32 30.11 9.25 0.93
CA SER A 32 30.80 9.80 -0.24
C SER A 32 31.14 8.69 -1.24
N TYR A 33 30.91 8.95 -2.52
CA TYR A 33 31.20 7.98 -3.59
C TYR A 33 31.73 8.67 -4.86
N LYS A 34 32.26 7.88 -5.78
CA LYS A 34 32.71 8.34 -7.10
C LYS A 34 31.77 7.80 -8.17
N LYS A 35 31.22 8.68 -9.01
CA LYS A 35 30.40 8.30 -10.18
C LYS A 35 31.26 7.63 -11.24
N THR A 36 30.62 6.98 -12.22
CA THR A 36 31.28 6.31 -13.36
C THR A 36 32.08 7.26 -14.23
N ASP A 37 31.65 8.52 -14.34
CA ASP A 37 32.36 9.61 -15.05
C ASP A 37 33.56 10.19 -14.24
N GLY A 38 33.80 9.69 -13.03
CA GLY A 38 34.88 10.12 -12.15
C GLY A 38 34.52 11.25 -11.18
N THR A 39 33.32 11.82 -11.27
CA THR A 39 32.84 12.87 -10.35
C THR A 39 32.79 12.36 -8.91
N LYS A 40 33.41 13.08 -7.98
CA LYS A 40 33.30 12.78 -6.54
C LYS A 40 32.05 13.44 -5.97
N VAL A 41 31.24 12.65 -5.28
CA VAL A 41 30.05 13.11 -4.57
C VAL A 41 30.33 13.02 -3.08
N SER A 42 30.25 14.16 -2.39
CA SER A 42 30.42 14.22 -0.94
C SER A 42 29.27 13.52 -0.22
N ALA A 43 29.54 13.06 1.00
CA ALA A 43 28.50 12.50 1.85
C ALA A 43 27.41 13.56 2.11
N HIS A 44 26.15 13.16 2.07
CA HIS A 44 25.02 14.08 2.25
C HIS A 44 23.77 13.34 2.69
N LEU A 45 22.84 14.06 3.32
CA LEU A 45 21.51 13.56 3.59
C LEU A 45 20.66 13.66 2.32
N ARG A 46 20.24 12.52 1.79
CA ARG A 46 19.25 12.50 0.71
C ARG A 46 17.86 12.53 1.31
N LYS A 47 17.15 13.65 1.14
CA LYS A 47 15.76 13.80 1.59
C LYS A 47 14.84 12.76 0.95
N ALA A 48 13.79 12.41 1.69
CA ALA A 48 12.75 11.54 1.16
C ALA A 48 12.05 12.17 -0.06
N HIS A 49 11.72 11.35 -1.06
CA HIS A 49 11.06 11.79 -2.28
C HIS A 49 10.34 10.62 -2.97
N CYS A 50 9.44 10.93 -3.90
CA CYS A 50 8.86 9.95 -4.80
C CYS A 50 9.75 9.79 -6.04
N ARG A 51 9.92 8.54 -6.50
CA ARG A 51 10.70 8.20 -7.68
C ARG A 51 9.85 7.40 -8.65
N GLU A 52 9.83 7.80 -9.91
CA GLU A 52 9.15 7.08 -10.98
C GLU A 52 9.68 5.63 -11.14
N LEU A 53 8.76 4.71 -11.40
CA LEU A 53 9.05 3.31 -11.70
C LEU A 53 9.53 3.17 -13.14
N THR A 54 10.81 2.87 -13.31
CA THR A 54 11.39 2.56 -14.64
C THR A 54 11.08 1.12 -15.10
N ARG A 55 10.73 0.24 -14.16
CA ARG A 55 10.34 -1.17 -14.38
C ARG A 55 9.27 -1.55 -13.36
N PHE A 56 8.39 -2.46 -13.73
CA PHE A 56 7.25 -2.86 -12.91
C PHE A 56 6.88 -4.33 -13.09
N ASN A 57 6.11 -4.86 -12.12
CA ASN A 57 5.56 -6.21 -12.05
C ASN A 57 6.61 -7.31 -12.28
N TYR A 58 7.86 -7.09 -11.87
CA TYR A 58 8.89 -8.11 -12.03
C TYR A 58 8.91 -9.07 -10.85
N TYR A 59 9.19 -10.33 -11.14
CA TYR A 59 9.47 -11.35 -10.13
C TYR A 59 10.93 -11.28 -9.70
N GLN A 60 11.17 -11.23 -8.40
CA GLN A 60 12.50 -11.30 -7.80
C GLN A 60 12.63 -12.53 -6.90
N ASP A 61 13.78 -13.19 -7.01
CA ASP A 61 14.14 -14.38 -6.22
C ASP A 61 14.93 -14.03 -4.95
N SER A 62 15.21 -12.74 -4.72
CA SER A 62 15.96 -12.23 -3.57
C SER A 62 15.66 -10.74 -3.37
N THR A 63 15.81 -10.24 -2.15
CA THR A 63 15.72 -8.81 -1.85
C THR A 63 16.70 -8.43 -0.75
N THR A 64 17.16 -7.18 -0.76
CA THR A 64 17.90 -6.57 0.37
C THR A 64 17.00 -5.79 1.31
N GLN A 65 15.69 -5.75 1.03
CA GLN A 65 14.73 -5.02 1.84
C GLN A 65 14.53 -5.70 3.18
N ILE A 66 14.45 -4.88 4.23
CA ILE A 66 14.14 -5.33 5.58
C ILE A 66 12.69 -4.95 5.86
N PHE A 67 11.83 -5.96 5.97
CA PHE A 67 10.41 -5.78 6.20
C PHE A 67 10.12 -5.69 7.70
N LYS A 68 9.58 -4.55 8.13
CA LYS A 68 9.17 -4.39 9.54
C LYS A 68 7.94 -5.27 9.79
N LYS A 69 8.00 -6.13 10.82
CA LYS A 69 6.93 -7.06 11.24
C LYS A 69 6.63 -8.23 10.29
N ILE A 70 7.31 -8.36 9.16
CA ILE A 70 7.20 -9.55 8.30
C ILE A 70 8.50 -10.34 8.46
N LYS A 71 8.40 -11.52 9.08
CA LYS A 71 9.52 -12.46 9.19
C LYS A 71 9.28 -13.60 8.20
N THR A 72 10.06 -13.63 7.13
CA THR A 72 9.96 -14.63 6.06
C THR A 72 11.32 -14.84 5.41
N ASN A 73 11.55 -16.01 4.84
CA ASN A 73 12.66 -16.25 3.92
C ASN A 73 12.18 -16.10 2.48
N ILE A 74 12.94 -15.35 1.68
CA ILE A 74 12.66 -15.22 0.25
C ILE A 74 13.14 -16.47 -0.48
N LYS A 75 12.23 -17.10 -1.20
CA LYS A 75 12.42 -18.28 -2.04
C LYS A 75 12.54 -17.84 -3.50
N LYS A 76 13.07 -18.74 -4.33
CA LYS A 76 12.98 -18.60 -5.77
C LYS A 76 11.57 -18.92 -6.25
N TRP A 77 11.11 -18.19 -7.23
CA TRP A 77 9.84 -18.46 -7.89
C TRP A 77 9.91 -19.68 -8.79
N LYS A 78 8.88 -20.52 -8.72
CA LYS A 78 8.64 -21.54 -9.76
C LYS A 78 7.85 -20.94 -10.94
N PRO A 79 8.05 -21.41 -12.18
CA PRO A 79 7.28 -20.94 -13.34
C PRO A 79 5.77 -21.04 -13.16
N GLU A 80 5.28 -22.11 -12.53
CA GLU A 80 3.86 -22.37 -12.30
C GLU A 80 3.27 -21.38 -11.29
N GLU A 81 4.05 -21.02 -10.26
CA GLU A 81 3.65 -20.04 -9.25
C GLU A 81 3.49 -18.64 -9.88
N LYS A 82 4.42 -18.23 -10.74
CA LYS A 82 4.33 -16.96 -11.49
C LYS A 82 3.07 -16.94 -12.35
N LYS A 83 2.80 -18.03 -13.07
CA LYS A 83 1.60 -18.14 -13.92
C LYS A 83 0.31 -17.98 -13.11
N ILE A 84 0.23 -18.60 -11.93
CA ILE A 84 -0.93 -18.46 -11.03
C ILE A 84 -1.08 -17.00 -10.61
N VAL A 85 -0.03 -16.36 -10.13
CA VAL A 85 -0.09 -14.96 -9.68
C VAL A 85 -0.48 -14.02 -10.82
N ASP A 86 0.14 -14.17 -11.99
CA ASP A 86 -0.20 -13.38 -13.19
C ASP A 86 -1.67 -13.56 -13.60
N GLU A 87 -2.21 -14.78 -13.54
CA GLU A 87 -3.61 -15.06 -13.86
C GLU A 87 -4.57 -14.31 -12.93
N TYR A 88 -4.29 -14.28 -11.62
CA TYR A 88 -5.14 -13.58 -10.65
C TYR A 88 -4.92 -12.07 -10.67
N LEU A 89 -3.70 -11.57 -10.89
CA LEU A 89 -3.45 -10.14 -11.11
C LEU A 89 -4.17 -9.62 -12.37
N ALA A 90 -4.27 -10.44 -13.42
CA ALA A 90 -5.02 -10.09 -14.63
C ALA A 90 -6.54 -9.98 -14.39
N LYS A 91 -7.06 -10.60 -13.31
CA LYS A 91 -8.48 -10.56 -12.92
C LYS A 91 -8.82 -9.37 -12.00
N LEU A 92 -7.84 -8.58 -11.57
CA LEU A 92 -8.10 -7.39 -10.76
C LEU A 92 -9.01 -6.40 -11.52
N PRO A 93 -9.78 -5.55 -10.81
CA PRO A 93 -10.50 -4.43 -11.42
C PRO A 93 -9.54 -3.52 -12.21
N GLU A 94 -9.95 -3.04 -13.39
CA GLU A 94 -9.08 -2.27 -14.29
C GLU A 94 -8.45 -1.05 -13.61
N TRP A 95 -9.21 -0.31 -12.81
CA TRP A 95 -8.71 0.85 -12.09
C TRP A 95 -7.63 0.49 -11.06
N MET A 96 -7.57 -0.76 -10.57
CA MET A 96 -6.53 -1.24 -9.66
C MET A 96 -5.26 -1.65 -10.40
N LYS A 97 -5.37 -2.12 -11.66
CA LYS A 97 -4.21 -2.53 -12.46
C LYS A 97 -3.22 -1.38 -12.73
N LYS A 98 -3.67 -0.12 -12.63
CA LYS A 98 -2.80 1.06 -12.75
C LYS A 98 -1.76 1.14 -11.61
N TYR A 99 -2.04 0.55 -10.44
CA TYR A 99 -1.10 0.48 -9.31
C TYR A 99 -0.09 -0.65 -9.55
N LYS A 100 0.78 -0.39 -10.51
CA LYS A 100 1.89 -1.28 -10.87
C LYS A 100 2.73 -1.59 -9.64
N LEU A 101 3.08 -2.87 -9.46
CA LEU A 101 4.00 -3.31 -8.43
C LEU A 101 5.42 -2.97 -8.86
N SER A 102 6.27 -2.55 -7.94
CA SER A 102 7.69 -2.45 -8.24
C SER A 102 8.29 -3.85 -8.34
N GLU A 103 7.96 -4.74 -7.40
CA GLU A 103 8.51 -6.09 -7.33
C GLU A 103 7.49 -7.08 -6.75
N GLN A 104 7.70 -8.35 -7.10
CA GLN A 104 6.95 -9.49 -6.62
C GLN A 104 7.91 -10.52 -6.03
N LEU A 105 7.78 -10.81 -4.75
CA LEU A 105 8.66 -11.69 -3.98
C LEU A 105 7.92 -12.96 -3.55
N ARG A 106 8.64 -14.07 -3.48
CA ARG A 106 8.13 -15.35 -3.00
C ARG A 106 8.62 -15.58 -1.58
N GLY A 107 7.76 -15.50 -0.57
CA GLY A 107 8.11 -15.81 0.82
C GLY A 107 7.70 -17.24 1.21
N ASP A 108 8.36 -17.87 2.18
CA ASP A 108 7.90 -19.15 2.74
C ASP A 108 6.61 -18.99 3.58
N VAL A 109 6.73 -18.30 4.72
CA VAL A 109 5.69 -18.05 5.71
C VAL A 109 5.75 -16.56 6.07
N GLY A 110 4.59 -15.90 6.15
CA GLY A 110 4.50 -14.51 6.58
C GLY A 110 4.69 -14.32 8.09
N GLY A 111 4.65 -13.07 8.56
CA GLY A 111 4.68 -12.76 10.00
C GLY A 111 3.55 -13.43 10.80
N ASN A 112 2.44 -13.75 10.13
CA ASN A 112 1.37 -14.62 10.62
C ASN A 112 1.31 -15.86 9.71
N THR A 113 1.28 -17.05 10.30
CA THR A 113 1.24 -18.34 9.56
C THR A 113 -0.01 -18.51 8.71
N ASN A 114 -1.05 -17.71 8.93
CA ASN A 114 -2.28 -17.73 8.14
C ASN A 114 -2.32 -16.68 7.04
N ASN A 115 -1.33 -15.78 6.94
CA ASN A 115 -1.38 -14.72 5.95
C ASN A 115 -0.90 -15.24 4.57
N PRO A 116 -1.76 -15.27 3.54
CA PRO A 116 -1.39 -15.75 2.22
C PRO A 116 -0.50 -14.77 1.43
N ALA A 117 -0.58 -13.46 1.68
CA ALA A 117 0.22 -12.46 0.97
C ALA A 117 0.58 -11.26 1.88
N ALA A 118 1.37 -10.32 1.37
CA ALA A 118 1.58 -9.03 2.01
C ALA A 118 1.97 -7.96 0.98
N GLY A 119 1.25 -6.84 0.99
CA GLY A 119 1.55 -5.64 0.24
C GLY A 119 2.36 -4.65 1.07
N ILE A 120 3.36 -4.02 0.45
CA ILE A 120 4.14 -2.94 1.07
C ILE A 120 3.93 -1.68 0.24
N PRO A 121 2.97 -0.80 0.61
CA PRO A 121 2.59 0.33 -0.23
C PRO A 121 3.73 1.29 -0.58
N LEU A 122 4.62 1.56 0.38
CA LEU A 122 5.73 2.50 0.18
C LEU A 122 6.66 2.07 -0.95
N THR A 123 6.97 0.79 -1.04
CA THR A 123 7.87 0.22 -2.06
C THR A 123 7.12 -0.42 -3.21
N LYS A 124 5.78 -0.55 -3.12
CA LYS A 124 4.94 -1.30 -4.06
C LYS A 124 5.42 -2.74 -4.24
N THR A 125 5.84 -3.35 -3.14
CA THR A 125 6.26 -4.75 -3.09
C THR A 125 5.05 -5.62 -2.78
N LEU A 126 4.87 -6.70 -3.54
CA LEU A 126 3.95 -7.78 -3.19
C LEU A 126 4.76 -9.00 -2.79
N ILE A 127 4.49 -9.57 -1.62
CA ILE A 127 5.07 -10.83 -1.16
C ILE A 127 3.97 -11.90 -1.18
N ILE A 128 4.21 -13.01 -1.87
CA ILE A 128 3.30 -14.16 -1.93
C ILE A 128 3.88 -15.32 -1.13
N PHE A 129 3.10 -15.84 -0.18
CA PHE A 129 3.52 -16.94 0.71
C PHE A 129 3.04 -18.30 0.23
N ASP A 130 3.56 -19.38 0.84
CA ASP A 130 3.18 -20.77 0.48
C ASP A 130 1.65 -20.96 0.52
N LYS A 131 0.98 -20.41 1.54
CA LYS A 131 -0.47 -20.52 1.71
C LYS A 131 -1.31 -19.89 0.61
N PHE A 132 -0.80 -18.90 -0.11
CA PHE A 132 -1.55 -18.32 -1.23
C PHE A 132 -1.92 -19.37 -2.27
N PHE A 133 -1.00 -20.29 -2.58
CA PHE A 133 -1.20 -21.31 -3.60
C PHE A 133 -2.24 -22.35 -3.16
N GLU A 134 -2.45 -22.52 -1.87
CA GLU A 134 -3.46 -23.41 -1.28
C GLU A 134 -4.82 -22.71 -1.06
N ALA A 135 -4.85 -21.38 -1.00
CA ALA A 135 -6.06 -20.62 -0.69
C ALA A 135 -7.12 -20.74 -1.79
N SER A 136 -8.41 -20.83 -1.44
CA SER A 136 -9.50 -20.77 -2.42
C SER A 136 -9.84 -19.35 -2.86
N ASN A 137 -9.53 -18.35 -2.03
CA ASN A 137 -9.85 -16.94 -2.20
C ASN A 137 -8.66 -16.10 -2.71
N LYS A 138 -7.94 -16.61 -3.71
CA LYS A 138 -6.71 -15.96 -4.23
C LYS A 138 -6.96 -14.56 -4.79
N LEU A 139 -8.11 -14.34 -5.44
CA LEU A 139 -8.43 -13.04 -6.03
C LEU A 139 -8.65 -12.00 -4.95
N GLU A 140 -9.41 -12.37 -3.92
CA GLU A 140 -9.76 -11.55 -2.76
C GLU A 140 -8.51 -11.10 -2.02
N VAL A 141 -7.59 -12.04 -1.77
CA VAL A 141 -6.27 -11.73 -1.21
C VAL A 141 -5.53 -10.69 -2.04
N LEU A 142 -5.45 -10.86 -3.37
CA LEU A 142 -4.75 -9.88 -4.21
C LEU A 142 -5.48 -8.52 -4.27
N ILE A 143 -6.81 -8.51 -4.22
CA ILE A 143 -7.60 -7.27 -4.13
C ILE A 143 -7.29 -6.54 -2.83
N HIS A 144 -7.21 -7.25 -1.69
CA HIS A 144 -6.80 -6.67 -0.41
C HIS A 144 -5.41 -6.03 -0.49
N GLU A 145 -4.41 -6.80 -0.92
CA GLU A 145 -3.02 -6.33 -0.92
C GLU A 145 -2.80 -5.16 -1.90
N VAL A 146 -3.42 -5.21 -3.08
CA VAL A 146 -3.39 -4.08 -4.01
C VAL A 146 -4.25 -2.93 -3.50
N GLY A 147 -5.32 -3.20 -2.73
CA GLY A 147 -6.15 -2.22 -2.05
C GLY A 147 -5.35 -1.27 -1.18
N HIS A 148 -4.35 -1.77 -0.45
CA HIS A 148 -3.42 -0.92 0.31
C HIS A 148 -2.63 0.07 -0.56
N LEU A 149 -2.29 -0.29 -1.79
CA LEU A 149 -1.60 0.62 -2.73
C LEU A 149 -2.52 1.77 -3.15
N THR A 150 -3.83 1.54 -3.20
CA THR A 150 -4.80 2.53 -3.66
C THR A 150 -4.98 3.69 -2.67
N ILE A 151 -4.57 3.50 -1.41
CA ILE A 151 -4.57 4.56 -0.38
C ILE A 151 -3.69 5.74 -0.81
N LEU A 152 -2.65 5.49 -1.61
CA LEU A 152 -1.77 6.53 -2.11
C LEU A 152 -2.47 7.57 -3.00
N ASP A 153 -3.61 7.22 -3.58
CA ASP A 153 -4.43 8.11 -4.42
C ASP A 153 -5.58 8.77 -3.64
N LEU A 154 -5.73 8.50 -2.35
CA LEU A 154 -6.78 9.10 -1.53
C LEU A 154 -6.31 10.43 -0.95
N THR A 155 -7.18 11.43 -0.99
CA THR A 155 -6.97 12.64 -0.20
C THR A 155 -7.14 12.33 1.29
N ASN A 156 -6.56 13.17 2.15
CA ASN A 156 -6.80 13.07 3.61
C ASN A 156 -8.31 13.15 3.94
N GLU A 157 -9.06 13.95 3.19
CA GLU A 157 -10.52 14.08 3.34
C GLU A 157 -11.25 12.79 2.96
N GLU A 158 -10.83 12.12 1.88
CA GLU A 158 -11.39 10.83 1.47
C GLU A 158 -11.09 9.74 2.51
N MET A 159 -9.87 9.70 3.06
CA MET A 159 -9.51 8.74 4.12
C MET A 159 -10.26 9.00 5.43
N ILE A 160 -10.39 10.26 5.85
CA ILE A 160 -11.15 10.62 7.06
C ILE A 160 -12.64 10.32 6.85
N GLY A 161 -13.19 10.67 5.68
CA GLY A 161 -14.58 10.39 5.37
C GLY A 161 -14.87 8.89 5.32
N PHE A 162 -13.96 8.09 4.76
CA PHE A 162 -14.03 6.64 4.82
C PHE A 162 -14.02 6.15 6.27
N ALA A 163 -13.04 6.56 7.08
CA ALA A 163 -12.91 6.11 8.47
C ALA A 163 -14.17 6.42 9.29
N ASN A 164 -14.74 7.63 9.11
CA ASN A 164 -16.00 8.00 9.76
C ASN A 164 -17.17 7.14 9.27
N ALA A 165 -17.23 6.85 7.97
CA ALA A 165 -18.29 6.01 7.38
C ALA A 165 -18.18 4.55 7.81
N SER A 166 -16.96 4.01 7.96
CA SER A 166 -16.74 2.66 8.47
C SER A 166 -16.92 2.55 9.99
N GLY A 167 -16.97 3.68 10.70
CA GLY A 167 -17.32 3.76 12.12
C GLY A 167 -16.13 3.90 13.06
N TRP A 168 -14.96 4.27 12.55
CA TRP A 168 -13.83 4.66 13.39
C TRP A 168 -14.13 5.93 14.15
N MET A 169 -13.66 5.99 15.39
CA MET A 169 -13.60 7.24 16.14
C MET A 169 -12.16 7.75 16.14
N ILE A 170 -11.94 8.89 15.49
CA ILE A 170 -10.63 9.54 15.41
C ILE A 170 -10.64 10.76 16.32
N ASN A 171 -9.87 10.71 17.42
CA ASN A 171 -9.57 11.88 18.22
C ASN A 171 -8.20 12.42 17.80
N GLN A 172 -8.19 13.49 17.00
CA GLN A 172 -6.96 14.06 16.46
C GLN A 172 -6.05 14.66 17.54
N GLU A 173 -6.62 15.31 18.56
CA GLU A 173 -5.86 15.94 19.64
C GLU A 173 -5.07 14.92 20.47
N LYS A 174 -5.66 13.74 20.70
CA LYS A 174 -5.07 12.67 21.51
C LYS A 174 -4.36 11.61 20.66
N GLY A 175 -4.45 11.69 19.34
CA GLY A 175 -3.98 10.66 18.41
C GLY A 175 -4.67 9.30 18.59
N ILE A 176 -5.82 9.25 19.28
CA ILE A 176 -6.53 8.01 19.56
C ILE A 176 -7.39 7.63 18.36
N LYS A 177 -7.24 6.38 17.93
CA LYS A 177 -8.09 5.75 16.90
C LYS A 177 -8.77 4.55 17.53
N THR A 178 -10.08 4.61 17.67
CA THR A 178 -10.88 3.48 18.15
C THR A 178 -11.53 2.80 16.95
N PRO A 179 -11.35 1.47 16.77
CA PRO A 179 -11.92 0.75 15.64
C PRO A 179 -13.45 0.68 15.71
N PRO A 180 -14.13 0.39 14.58
CA PRO A 180 -15.57 0.19 14.54
C PRO A 180 -16.00 -0.95 15.47
N LYS A 181 -17.22 -0.84 16.03
CA LYS A 181 -17.80 -1.93 16.84
C LYS A 181 -18.17 -3.15 16.00
N ILE A 182 -18.59 -2.91 14.76
CA ILE A 182 -18.93 -3.94 13.79
C ILE A 182 -17.83 -3.93 12.74
N LEU A 183 -17.06 -5.01 12.69
CA LEU A 183 -15.95 -5.15 11.76
C LEU A 183 -16.43 -5.86 10.49
N VAL A 184 -15.92 -5.42 9.34
CA VAL A 184 -16.19 -6.08 8.05
C VAL A 184 -15.43 -7.39 7.96
N LEU A 185 -14.15 -7.38 8.36
CA LEU A 185 -13.32 -8.57 8.59
C LEU A 185 -12.59 -8.44 9.95
N PRO A 186 -12.14 -9.53 10.59
CA PRO A 186 -11.58 -9.47 11.95
C PRO A 186 -10.40 -8.50 12.12
N ASP A 187 -9.52 -8.42 11.13
CA ASP A 187 -8.34 -7.55 11.08
C ASP A 187 -8.65 -6.10 10.66
N SER A 188 -9.90 -5.78 10.32
CA SER A 188 -10.36 -4.40 10.12
C SER A 188 -10.16 -3.53 11.38
N SER A 189 -9.96 -4.13 12.55
CA SER A 189 -9.66 -3.41 13.79
C SER A 189 -8.20 -2.95 13.92
N GLU A 190 -7.28 -3.49 13.11
CA GLU A 190 -5.84 -3.25 13.27
C GLU A 190 -5.45 -1.82 12.86
N SER A 191 -6.03 -1.31 11.77
CA SER A 191 -5.86 0.08 11.35
C SER A 191 -6.92 0.50 10.33
N VAL A 192 -7.09 1.82 10.16
CA VAL A 192 -7.95 2.39 9.10
C VAL A 192 -7.52 1.91 7.70
N SER A 193 -6.22 1.65 7.49
CA SER A 193 -5.68 1.15 6.22
C SER A 193 -6.08 -0.31 5.96
N GLU A 194 -6.02 -1.16 6.99
CA GLU A 194 -6.51 -2.55 6.92
C GLU A 194 -8.02 -2.60 6.72
N ASP A 195 -8.76 -1.77 7.44
CA ASP A 195 -10.21 -1.65 7.28
C ASP A 195 -10.59 -1.22 5.86
N TYR A 196 -9.86 -0.26 5.29
CA TYR A 196 -10.08 0.20 3.93
C TYR A 196 -9.82 -0.89 2.88
N ALA A 197 -8.71 -1.63 2.99
CA ALA A 197 -8.40 -2.75 2.10
C ALA A 197 -9.47 -3.86 2.19
N ASN A 198 -9.89 -4.21 3.40
CA ASN A 198 -10.98 -5.15 3.66
C ASN A 198 -12.31 -4.71 3.03
N HIS A 199 -12.62 -3.41 3.05
CA HIS A 199 -13.83 -2.88 2.41
C HIS A 199 -13.76 -2.98 0.88
N ILE A 200 -12.58 -2.79 0.26
CA ILE A 200 -12.41 -3.03 -1.18
C ILE A 200 -12.56 -4.52 -1.48
N GLU A 201 -11.90 -5.39 -0.71
CA GLU A 201 -12.03 -6.84 -0.86
C GLU A 201 -13.50 -7.26 -0.84
N MET A 202 -14.23 -6.84 0.19
CA MET A 202 -15.64 -7.19 0.37
C MET A 202 -16.55 -6.54 -0.68
N TYR A 203 -16.22 -5.36 -1.20
CA TYR A 203 -16.98 -4.76 -2.29
C TYR A 203 -16.95 -5.61 -3.57
N TYR A 204 -15.80 -6.25 -3.86
CA TYR A 204 -15.66 -7.08 -5.06
C TYR A 204 -16.03 -8.55 -4.84
N SER A 205 -15.93 -9.07 -3.62
CA SER A 205 -16.22 -10.48 -3.30
C SER A 205 -17.65 -10.73 -2.82
N ASP A 206 -18.17 -9.87 -1.93
CA ASP A 206 -19.53 -9.99 -1.37
C ASP A 206 -20.14 -8.61 -1.05
N PRO A 207 -20.48 -7.82 -2.08
CA PRO A 207 -21.04 -6.47 -1.91
C PRO A 207 -22.40 -6.49 -1.18
N THR A 208 -23.14 -7.58 -1.28
CA THR A 208 -24.44 -7.72 -0.60
C THR A 208 -24.25 -7.78 0.91
N ASN A 209 -23.29 -8.59 1.37
CA ASN A 209 -22.99 -8.68 2.79
C ASN A 209 -22.32 -7.40 3.30
N LEU A 210 -21.40 -6.79 2.54
CA LEU A 210 -20.83 -5.49 2.92
C LEU A 210 -21.92 -4.44 3.17
N LYS A 211 -22.88 -4.33 2.24
CA LYS A 211 -24.02 -3.41 2.35
C LYS A 211 -24.90 -3.72 3.56
N LYS A 212 -25.04 -4.99 3.94
CA LYS A 212 -25.80 -5.42 5.13
C LYS A 212 -25.07 -5.08 6.43
N ILE A 213 -23.77 -5.31 6.49
CA ILE A 213 -22.94 -5.08 7.69
C ILE A 213 -22.82 -3.58 7.96
N ASN A 214 -22.48 -2.79 6.94
CA ASN A 214 -22.33 -1.35 7.07
C ASN A 214 -22.79 -0.63 5.78
N PRO A 215 -24.08 -0.26 5.69
CA PRO A 215 -24.63 0.44 4.53
C PRO A 215 -23.94 1.78 4.24
N THR A 216 -23.51 2.49 5.29
CA THR A 216 -22.88 3.80 5.17
C THR A 216 -21.49 3.69 4.53
N SER A 217 -20.67 2.75 4.99
CA SER A 217 -19.36 2.52 4.39
C SER A 217 -19.47 1.94 2.98
N PHE A 218 -20.49 1.10 2.72
CA PHE A 218 -20.77 0.60 1.36
C PHE A 218 -21.00 1.75 0.36
N ILE A 219 -21.87 2.72 0.69
CA ILE A 219 -22.12 3.88 -0.18
C ILE A 219 -20.84 4.69 -0.38
N TYR A 220 -20.04 4.84 0.68
CA TYR A 220 -18.81 5.62 0.62
C TYR A 220 -17.73 4.94 -0.26
N ILE A 221 -17.52 3.63 -0.09
CA ILE A 221 -16.54 2.88 -0.89
C ILE A 221 -16.99 2.79 -2.35
N GLU A 222 -18.28 2.61 -2.62
CA GLU A 222 -18.84 2.64 -3.97
C GLU A 222 -18.53 3.98 -4.66
N LYS A 223 -18.72 5.10 -3.95
CA LYS A 223 -18.37 6.43 -4.47
C LYS A 223 -16.86 6.55 -4.80
N ILE A 224 -16.00 6.07 -3.91
CA ILE A 224 -14.54 6.03 -4.10
C ILE A 224 -14.18 5.24 -5.36
N ILE A 225 -14.77 4.05 -5.53
CA ILE A 225 -14.50 3.13 -6.62
C ILE A 225 -15.00 3.69 -7.95
N ARG A 226 -16.26 4.15 -8.03
CA ARG A 226 -16.83 4.74 -9.25
C ARG A 226 -16.02 5.93 -9.76
N LYS A 227 -15.53 6.78 -8.86
CA LYS A 227 -14.64 7.92 -9.22
C LYS A 227 -13.34 7.46 -9.88
N ARG A 228 -12.87 6.25 -9.58
CA ARG A 228 -11.61 5.68 -10.12
C ARG A 228 -11.83 4.89 -11.40
N GLU A 229 -12.99 4.27 -11.56
CA GLU A 229 -13.39 3.59 -12.79
C GLU A 229 -13.71 4.56 -13.94
N GLN A 230 -14.05 5.81 -13.63
CA GLN A 230 -14.37 6.85 -14.62
C GLN A 230 -13.18 7.71 -15.08
N LYS A 231 -11.97 7.47 -14.54
CA LYS A 231 -10.75 8.21 -14.88
C LYS A 231 -9.85 7.39 -15.80
#